data_AF-A0A847DV94-F1
#
_entry.id   AF-A0A847DV94-F1
#
_cell.length_a   1.000
_cell.length_b   1.000
_cell.length_c   1.000
_cell.angle_alpha   90.00
_cell.angle_beta   90.00
_cell.angle_gamma   90.00
#
_symmetry.space_group_name_H-M   'P 1'
#
loop_
_entity.id
_entity.type
_entity.pdbx_description
1 polymer ?
#
loop_
_entity_poly.entity_id
_entity_poly.type
_entity_poly.pdbx_seq_one_letter_code
_entity_poly.pdbx_strand_id
1 'polypeptide(L)'
;MTVPASTRSLATEDLSVNEMYLLLRDSVVPRPIAWVSTIDDQGRSNLAPYSFFNVCSAHPPVVGFAIGPRPRTASGAVIAKDTLANIRAHRELVVN
;
A
#
# COMPACT_ATOMS: atom_id res chain seq x y z
N MET A 1 -13.03 20.76 33.05
CA MET A 1 -13.49 21.53 31.87
C MET A 1 -12.65 21.06 30.69
N THR A 2 -13.16 20.14 29.89
CA THR A 2 -12.45 19.64 28.69
C THR A 2 -12.50 20.72 27.63
N VAL A 3 -11.33 21.26 27.26
CA VAL A 3 -11.21 22.14 26.10
C VAL A 3 -11.67 21.32 24.89
N PRO A 4 -12.69 21.74 24.12
CA PRO A 4 -13.06 21.03 22.91
C PRO A 4 -11.85 21.04 21.99
N ALA A 5 -11.47 19.86 21.48
CA ALA A 5 -10.37 19.76 20.53
C ALA A 5 -10.62 20.74 19.39
N SER A 6 -9.70 21.68 19.16
CA SER A 6 -9.81 22.60 18.04
C SER A 6 -9.74 21.79 16.75
N THR A 7 -10.83 21.80 15.98
CA THR A 7 -10.85 21.16 14.67
C THR A 7 -9.99 21.99 13.72
N ARG A 8 -9.08 21.34 13.00
CA ARG A 8 -8.29 21.96 11.93
C ARG A 8 -8.79 21.43 10.59
N SER A 9 -9.15 22.33 9.67
CA SER A 9 -9.42 21.98 8.27
C SER A 9 -8.10 21.97 7.49
N LEU A 10 -7.92 20.95 6.66
CA LEU A 10 -6.77 20.82 5.76
C LEU A 10 -7.33 20.62 4.34
N ALA A 11 -7.04 21.54 3.42
CA ALA A 11 -7.40 21.36 2.02
C ALA A 11 -6.41 20.40 1.35
N THR A 12 -6.89 19.62 0.38
CA THR A 12 -6.06 18.59 -0.28
C THR A 12 -4.98 19.19 -1.17
N GLU A 13 -5.28 20.34 -1.77
CA GLU A 13 -4.42 21.13 -2.65
C GLU A 13 -3.26 21.82 -1.90
N ASP A 14 -3.40 22.00 -0.58
CA ASP A 14 -2.37 22.60 0.28
C ASP A 14 -1.28 21.59 0.70
N LEU A 15 -1.48 20.30 0.39
CA LEU A 15 -0.59 19.24 0.81
C LEU A 15 0.14 18.64 -0.39
N SER A 16 1.46 18.48 -0.29
CA SER A 16 2.21 17.67 -1.22
C SER A 16 1.76 16.20 -1.18
N VAL A 17 2.07 15.44 -2.24
CA VAL A 17 1.79 13.99 -2.29
C VAL A 17 2.39 13.25 -1.08
N ASN A 18 3.58 13.67 -0.62
CA ASN A 18 4.22 13.06 0.53
C ASN A 18 3.51 13.42 1.84
N GLU A 19 3.12 14.68 2.04
CA GLU A 19 2.36 15.09 3.23
C GLU A 19 0.99 14.40 3.29
N MET A 20 0.30 14.28 2.16
CA MET A 20 -0.96 13.54 2.07
C MET A 20 -0.76 12.06 2.39
N TYR A 21 0.31 11.44 1.88
CA TYR A 21 0.67 10.07 2.22
C TYR A 21 0.89 9.90 3.73
N LEU A 22 1.66 10.80 4.36
CA LEU A 22 1.92 10.77 5.79
C LEU A 22 0.62 10.95 6.59
N LEU A 23 -0.21 11.92 6.20
CA LEU A 23 -1.49 12.20 6.86
C LEU A 23 -2.40 10.97 6.82
N LEU A 24 -2.61 10.35 5.66
CA LEU A 24 -3.45 9.15 5.53
C LEU A 24 -2.84 7.94 6.25
N ARG A 25 -1.52 7.74 6.12
CA ARG A 25 -0.81 6.66 6.82
C ARG A 25 -0.92 6.79 8.33
N ASP A 26 -0.94 8.00 8.89
CA ASP A 26 -0.90 8.18 10.35
C ASP A 26 -2.29 8.38 10.96
N SER A 27 -3.30 8.74 10.16
CA SER A 27 -4.69 8.94 10.63
C SER A 27 -5.58 7.70 10.47
N VAL A 28 -5.35 6.88 9.43
CA VAL A 28 -6.12 5.64 9.22
C VAL A 28 -5.43 4.50 9.97
N VAL A 29 -5.80 4.31 11.23
CA VAL A 29 -5.21 3.32 12.15
C VAL A 29 -6.30 2.68 13.06
N PRO A 30 -6.09 1.44 13.54
CA PRO A 30 -5.03 0.49 13.17
C PRO A 30 -5.21 -0.03 11.74
N ARG A 31 -4.13 -0.50 11.10
CA ARG A 31 -4.18 -1.12 9.76
C ARG A 31 -3.79 -2.59 9.81
N PRO A 32 -4.61 -3.49 9.24
CA PRO A 32 -4.15 -4.85 9.01
C PRO A 32 -2.98 -4.83 8.03
N ILE A 33 -2.03 -5.74 8.22
CA ILE A 33 -0.85 -5.86 7.36
C ILE A 33 -1.02 -7.13 6.53
N ALA A 34 -1.19 -6.97 5.23
CA ALA A 34 -1.12 -8.09 4.29
C ALA A 34 0.35 -8.45 4.06
N TRP A 35 0.76 -9.63 4.50
CA TRP A 35 2.02 -10.23 4.08
C TRP A 35 1.79 -10.93 2.75
N VAL A 36 2.28 -10.35 1.66
CA VAL A 36 2.01 -10.84 0.31
C VAL A 36 3.17 -11.68 -0.19
N SER A 37 2.92 -12.97 -0.40
CA SER A 37 3.86 -13.93 -1.00
C SER A 37 3.63 -14.02 -2.52
N THR A 38 4.71 -14.03 -3.29
CA THR A 38 4.71 -14.20 -4.75
C THR A 38 5.94 -14.99 -5.20
N ILE A 39 5.91 -15.57 -6.39
CA ILE A 39 7.03 -16.27 -7.02
C ILE A 39 7.40 -15.53 -8.32
N ASP A 40 8.68 -15.46 -8.67
CA ASP A 40 9.15 -14.92 -9.96
C ASP A 40 9.31 -16.00 -11.05
N ASP A 41 9.69 -15.58 -12.26
CA ASP A 41 9.89 -16.48 -13.41
C ASP A 41 10.98 -17.55 -13.17
N GLN A 42 11.89 -17.34 -12.22
CA GLN A 42 12.94 -18.28 -11.85
C GLN A 42 12.54 -19.18 -10.67
N GLY A 43 11.28 -19.11 -10.21
CA GLY A 43 10.79 -19.89 -9.07
C GLY A 43 11.26 -19.37 -7.71
N ARG A 44 11.80 -18.14 -7.63
CA ARG A 44 12.27 -17.56 -6.36
C ARG A 44 11.13 -16.90 -5.60
N SER A 45 11.08 -17.14 -4.30
CA SER A 45 10.07 -16.55 -3.42
C SER A 45 10.37 -15.08 -3.08
N ASN A 46 9.32 -14.27 -3.13
CA ASN A 46 9.28 -12.90 -2.63
C ASN A 46 8.16 -12.77 -1.59
N LEU A 47 8.43 -12.04 -0.50
CA LEU A 47 7.47 -11.77 0.57
C LEU A 47 7.60 -10.31 1.00
N ALA A 48 6.51 -9.55 0.97
CA ALA A 48 6.51 -8.14 1.35
C ALA A 48 5.24 -7.73 2.13
N PRO A 49 5.36 -6.89 3.17
CA PRO A 49 4.22 -6.40 3.94
C PRO A 49 3.56 -5.15 3.30
N TYR A 50 2.23 -5.10 3.30
CA TYR A 50 1.42 -3.98 2.82
C TYR A 50 0.33 -3.61 3.83
N SER A 51 0.40 -2.39 4.38
CA SER A 51 -0.61 -1.91 5.35
C SER A 51 -1.78 -1.16 4.71
N PHE A 52 -1.71 -0.83 3.42
CA PHE A 52 -2.86 -0.30 2.68
C PHE A 52 -3.66 -1.48 2.16
N PHE A 53 -4.30 -2.23 3.07
CA PHE A 53 -4.98 -3.50 2.83
C PHE A 53 -6.37 -3.51 3.48
N ASN A 54 -7.36 -4.07 2.79
CA ASN A 54 -8.70 -4.29 3.36
C ASN A 54 -9.49 -5.37 2.61
N VAL A 55 -10.60 -5.84 3.20
CA VAL A 55 -11.63 -6.64 2.53
C VAL A 55 -12.49 -5.70 1.66
N CYS A 56 -12.74 -6.10 0.41
CA CYS A 56 -13.55 -5.34 -0.56
C CYS A 56 -14.93 -5.95 -0.78
N SER A 57 -15.07 -7.27 -0.70
CA SER A 57 -16.35 -7.97 -0.82
C SER A 57 -16.30 -9.32 -0.13
N ALA A 58 -17.45 -9.75 0.42
CA ALA A 58 -17.63 -11.10 0.96
C ALA A 58 -18.18 -12.08 -0.09
N HIS A 59 -18.87 -11.58 -1.13
CA HIS A 59 -19.43 -12.42 -2.18
C HIS A 59 -19.42 -11.70 -3.56
N PRO A 60 -18.55 -12.11 -4.51
CA PRO A 60 -17.44 -13.04 -4.32
C PRO A 60 -16.43 -12.50 -3.28
N PRO A 61 -15.66 -13.37 -2.61
CA PRO A 61 -14.63 -12.92 -1.66
C PRO A 61 -13.53 -12.17 -2.41
N VAL A 62 -13.38 -10.88 -2.10
CA VAL A 62 -12.37 -9.99 -2.71
C VAL A 62 -11.68 -9.21 -1.61
N VAL A 63 -10.35 -9.18 -1.69
CA VAL A 63 -9.50 -8.30 -0.89
C VAL A 63 -8.71 -7.37 -1.81
N GLY A 64 -8.30 -6.23 -1.28
CA GLY A 64 -7.52 -5.24 -2.02
C GLY A 64 -6.34 -4.76 -1.19
N PHE A 65 -5.19 -4.58 -1.85
CA PHE A 65 -4.04 -3.89 -1.26
C PHE A 65 -3.36 -2.97 -2.28
N ALA A 66 -2.71 -1.91 -1.79
CA ALA A 66 -2.03 -0.94 -2.65
C ALA A 66 -0.51 -1.12 -2.64
N ILE A 67 0.08 -1.24 -3.84
CA ILE A 67 1.53 -1.28 -4.03
C ILE A 67 2.02 0.14 -4.37
N GLY A 68 2.54 0.85 -3.37
CA GLY A 68 3.13 2.17 -3.58
C GLY A 68 4.40 2.13 -4.45
N PRO A 69 4.78 3.25 -5.08
CA PRO A 69 5.95 3.31 -5.96
C PRO A 69 7.27 2.96 -5.24
N ARG A 70 8.29 2.55 -5.99
CA ARG A 70 9.68 2.58 -5.50
C ARG A 70 10.23 4.01 -5.61
N PRO A 71 11.14 4.44 -4.72
CA PRO A 71 11.98 5.60 -4.99
C PRO A 71 12.64 5.45 -6.36
N ARG A 72 12.69 6.53 -7.15
CA ARG A 72 13.39 6.52 -8.44
C ARG A 72 14.85 6.12 -8.21
N THR A 73 15.39 5.29 -9.08
CA THR A 73 16.83 5.01 -9.08
C THR A 73 17.62 6.28 -9.36
N ALA A 74 18.94 6.27 -9.11
CA ALA A 74 19.83 7.37 -9.50
C ALA A 74 19.75 7.72 -11.00
N SER A 75 19.41 6.74 -11.85
CA SER A 75 19.17 6.91 -13.29
C SER A 75 17.76 7.44 -13.64
N GLY A 76 16.91 7.66 -12.64
CA GLY A 76 15.55 8.15 -12.84
C GLY A 76 14.54 7.11 -13.34
N ALA A 77 14.94 5.84 -13.46
CA ALA A 77 14.10 4.76 -13.92
C ALA A 77 13.07 4.34 -12.85
N VAL A 78 11.86 4.00 -13.30
CA VAL A 78 10.80 3.44 -12.45
C VAL A 78 10.91 1.93 -12.51
N ILE A 79 11.46 1.33 -11.45
CA ILE A 79 11.52 -0.13 -11.32
C ILE A 79 10.32 -0.57 -10.47
N ALA A 80 9.46 -1.41 -11.03
CA ALA A 80 8.35 -2.02 -10.30
C ALA A 80 8.86 -2.79 -9.08
N LYS A 81 8.09 -2.80 -7.99
CA LYS A 81 8.35 -3.70 -6.86
C LYS A 81 8.18 -5.15 -7.32
N ASP A 82 8.96 -6.05 -6.74
CA ASP A 82 9.01 -7.46 -7.16
C ASP A 82 7.63 -8.11 -7.05
N THR A 83 6.88 -7.83 -5.97
CA THR A 83 5.47 -8.23 -5.83
C THR A 83 4.59 -7.82 -7.02
N LEU A 84 4.71 -6.58 -7.50
CA LEU A 84 3.92 -6.11 -8.66
C LEU A 84 4.38 -6.77 -9.95
N ALA A 85 5.68 -6.93 -10.14
CA ALA A 85 6.24 -7.60 -11.31
C ALA A 85 5.74 -9.05 -11.38
N ASN A 86 5.85 -9.78 -10.28
CA ASN A 86 5.44 -11.18 -10.16
C ASN A 86 3.93 -11.36 -10.36
N ILE A 87 3.09 -10.51 -9.75
CA ILE A 87 1.63 -10.56 -9.94
C ILE A 87 1.25 -10.30 -11.40
N ARG A 88 1.96 -9.39 -12.09
CA ARG A 88 1.69 -9.12 -13.51
C ARG A 88 2.07 -10.29 -14.42
N ALA A 89 3.17 -10.99 -14.10
CA ALA A 89 3.63 -12.15 -14.85
C ALA A 89 2.74 -13.38 -14.61
N HIS A 90 2.43 -13.68 -13.35
CA HIS A 90 1.82 -14.96 -12.95
C HIS A 90 0.34 -14.87 -12.58
N ARG A 91 -0.18 -13.67 -12.30
CA ARG A 91 -1.58 -13.43 -11.87
C ARG A 91 -1.98 -14.16 -10.58
N GLU A 92 -1.00 -14.54 -9.78
CA GLU A 92 -1.17 -15.29 -8.55
C GLU A 92 -0.39 -14.64 -7.40
N LEU A 93 -0.93 -14.75 -6.20
CA LEU A 93 -0.33 -14.31 -4.94
C LEU A 93 -1.02 -15.00 -3.76
N VAL A 94 -0.39 -14.95 -2.58
CA VAL A 94 -1.01 -15.32 -1.31
C VAL A 94 -0.94 -14.15 -0.35
N VAL A 95 -2.06 -13.85 0.34
CA VAL A 95 -2.08 -12.95 1.50
C VAL A 95 -2.05 -13.80 2.76
N ASN A 96 -1.05 -13.61 3.62
CA ASN A 96 -0.87 -14.30 4.90
C ASN A 96 -1.33 -13.43 6.06
#